data_AF-A0A0R2H2N1-F1
#
_entry.id   AF-A0A0R2H2N1-F1
#
_cell.length_a   1.000
_cell.length_b   1.000
_cell.length_c   1.000
_cell.angle_alpha   90.00
_cell.angle_beta   90.00
_cell.angle_gamma   90.00
#
_symmetry.space_group_name_H-M   'P 1'
#
loop_
_entity.id
_entity.type
_entity.pdbx_description
1 polymer ?
#
loop_
_entity_poly.entity_id
_entity_poly.type
_entity_poly.pdbx_seq_one_letter_code
_entity_poly.pdbx_strand_id
1 'polypeptide(L)'
;MRKFIVALVAILAMIGVGVFSYQYVQNKNYDETIKAAQKAVKAQDWRKAETDYKQAQSIKMTPETRTAETQLSHAIKAQDAVDDENWHLAQSQYRTALEVDDGLTNINSAIQEALNEVNRKNEAAEKASQASAAQASAASAASESAARESYAAQDRAESMAKKQASEAAAKAKAHSKSHTDTKTSHTSSTSHSDH
;
A
#
# COMPACT_ATOMS: atom_id res chain seq x y z
N MET A 1 44.61 63.98 -39.64
CA MET A 1 45.22 62.68 -39.29
C MET A 1 45.10 62.27 -37.81
N ARG A 2 44.30 62.94 -36.95
CA ARG A 2 44.10 62.52 -35.54
C ARG A 2 42.84 61.67 -35.30
N LYS A 3 41.89 61.66 -36.24
CA LYS A 3 40.61 60.95 -36.11
C LYS A 3 40.68 59.45 -36.47
N PHE A 4 41.72 59.03 -37.18
CA PHE A 4 41.94 57.63 -37.56
C PHE A 4 42.70 56.81 -36.51
N ILE A 5 43.51 57.45 -35.64
CA ILE A 5 44.24 56.75 -34.57
C ILE A 5 43.30 56.40 -33.41
N VAL A 6 42.31 57.26 -33.12
CA VAL A 6 41.30 57.00 -32.07
C VAL A 6 40.37 55.84 -32.44
N ALA A 7 40.04 55.69 -33.73
CA ALA A 7 39.19 54.61 -34.21
C ALA A 7 39.87 53.23 -34.15
N LEU A 8 41.18 53.15 -34.36
CA LEU A 8 41.93 51.89 -34.29
C LEU A 8 42.17 51.42 -32.84
N VAL A 9 42.29 52.34 -31.88
CA VAL A 9 42.37 52.00 -30.45
C VAL A 9 41.01 51.54 -29.90
N ALA A 10 39.90 52.06 -30.42
CA ALA A 10 38.55 51.63 -30.04
C ALA A 10 38.19 50.22 -30.54
N ILE A 11 38.71 49.80 -31.70
CA ILE A 11 38.49 48.44 -32.24
C ILE A 11 39.30 47.40 -31.45
N LEU A 12 40.53 47.74 -31.02
CA LEU A 12 41.35 46.84 -30.18
C LEU A 12 40.78 46.67 -28.75
N ALA A 13 40.01 47.63 -28.23
CA ALA A 13 39.32 47.51 -26.94
C ALA A 13 38.08 46.58 -26.98
N MET A 14 37.45 46.38 -28.14
CA MET A 14 36.27 45.51 -28.25
C MET A 14 36.60 44.01 -28.32
N ILE A 15 37.84 43.64 -28.70
CA ILE A 15 38.25 42.23 -28.78
C ILE A 15 38.75 41.71 -27.41
N GLY A 16 39.31 42.58 -26.56
CA GLY A 16 39.78 42.20 -25.22
C GLY A 16 38.69 42.10 -24.15
N VAL A 17 37.56 42.82 -24.30
CA VAL A 17 36.46 42.81 -23.33
C VAL A 17 35.45 41.68 -23.59
N GLY A 18 35.29 41.24 -24.84
CA GLY A 18 34.27 40.25 -25.22
C GLY A 18 34.42 38.88 -24.54
N VAL A 19 35.64 38.42 -24.28
CA VAL A 19 35.86 37.13 -23.61
C VAL A 19 35.62 37.25 -22.09
N PHE A 20 35.94 38.39 -21.48
CA PHE A 20 35.80 38.61 -20.04
C PHE A 20 34.36 38.92 -19.62
N SER A 21 33.61 39.68 -20.42
CA SER A 21 32.19 39.97 -20.13
C SER A 21 31.26 38.78 -20.41
N TYR A 22 31.57 37.93 -21.40
CA TYR A 22 30.79 36.73 -21.70
C TYR A 22 30.90 35.67 -20.58
N GLN A 23 32.11 35.45 -20.05
CA GLN A 23 32.34 34.58 -18.89
C GLN A 23 31.69 35.14 -17.61
N TYR A 24 31.69 36.46 -17.41
CA TYR A 24 31.11 37.09 -16.22
C TYR A 24 29.59 36.98 -16.16
N VAL A 25 28.89 37.19 -17.28
CA VAL A 25 27.43 37.04 -17.36
C VAL A 25 27.01 35.57 -17.23
N GLN A 26 27.76 34.65 -17.85
CA GLN A 26 27.46 33.21 -17.71
C GLN A 26 27.69 32.69 -16.28
N ASN A 27 28.72 33.15 -15.57
CA ASN A 27 28.93 32.76 -14.18
C ASN A 27 27.81 33.27 -13.24
N LYS A 28 27.29 34.49 -13.46
CA LYS A 28 26.12 34.97 -12.71
C LYS A 28 24.88 34.13 -12.99
N ASN A 29 24.65 33.76 -14.25
CA ASN A 29 23.54 32.91 -14.63
C ASN A 29 23.66 31.50 -14.03
N TYR A 30 24.87 30.95 -13.93
CA TYR A 30 25.11 29.67 -13.23
C TYR A 30 24.71 29.77 -11.76
N ASP A 31 25.23 30.76 -11.03
CA ASP A 31 24.96 30.91 -9.59
C ASP A 31 23.47 31.13 -9.29
N GLU A 32 22.77 31.90 -10.12
CA GLU A 32 21.32 32.10 -9.99
C GLU A 32 20.54 30.80 -10.24
N THR A 33 20.95 30.03 -11.26
CA THR A 33 20.29 28.77 -11.59
C THR A 33 20.52 27.71 -10.50
N ILE A 34 21.74 27.61 -9.94
CA ILE A 34 22.02 26.72 -8.81
C ILE A 34 21.17 27.11 -7.58
N LYS A 35 21.03 28.41 -7.28
CA LYS A 35 20.16 28.86 -6.18
C LYS A 35 18.69 28.51 -6.43
N ALA A 36 18.21 28.63 -7.66
CA ALA A 36 16.86 28.23 -8.04
C ALA A 36 16.67 26.71 -7.83
N ALA A 37 17.66 25.91 -8.25
CA ALA A 37 17.66 24.47 -8.06
C ALA A 37 17.62 24.10 -6.57
N GLN A 38 18.49 24.70 -5.76
CA GLN A 38 18.52 24.48 -4.31
C GLN A 38 17.21 24.90 -3.63
N LYS A 39 16.55 25.96 -4.10
CA LYS A 39 15.21 26.35 -3.63
C LYS A 39 14.16 25.30 -3.98
N ALA A 40 14.21 24.74 -5.19
CA ALA A 40 13.32 23.66 -5.61
C ALA A 40 13.56 22.37 -4.80
N VAL A 41 14.83 22.03 -4.51
CA VAL A 41 15.20 20.92 -3.59
C VAL A 41 14.57 21.10 -2.22
N LYS A 42 14.67 22.30 -1.63
CA LYS A 42 14.04 22.61 -0.34
C LYS A 42 12.51 22.52 -0.37
N ALA A 43 11.91 22.82 -1.52
CA ALA A 43 10.48 22.67 -1.74
C ALA A 43 10.07 21.23 -2.10
N GLN A 44 11.04 20.31 -2.18
CA GLN A 44 10.86 18.93 -2.64
C GLN A 44 10.25 18.84 -4.06
N ASP A 45 10.43 19.89 -4.87
CA ASP A 45 10.07 19.90 -6.28
C ASP A 45 11.21 19.31 -7.11
N TRP A 46 11.30 17.98 -7.10
CA TRP A 46 12.44 17.24 -7.66
C TRP A 46 12.61 17.46 -9.16
N ARG A 47 11.50 17.55 -9.91
CA ARG A 47 11.50 17.78 -11.36
C ARG A 47 12.00 19.17 -11.71
N LYS A 48 11.54 20.19 -10.97
CA LYS A 48 12.03 21.55 -11.16
C LYS A 48 13.50 21.66 -10.76
N ALA A 49 13.89 21.06 -9.64
CA ALA A 49 15.29 21.01 -9.21
C ALA A 49 16.19 20.37 -10.29
N GLU A 50 15.77 19.24 -10.86
CA GLU A 50 16.52 18.56 -11.93
C GLU A 50 16.66 19.45 -13.17
N THR A 51 15.56 20.12 -13.56
CA THR A 51 15.55 21.06 -14.69
C THR A 51 16.53 22.21 -14.46
N ASP A 52 16.50 22.84 -13.28
CA ASP A 52 17.38 23.93 -12.92
C ASP A 52 18.85 23.45 -12.87
N TYR A 53 19.14 22.27 -12.28
CA TYR A 53 20.51 21.72 -12.28
C TYR A 53 21.02 21.38 -13.68
N LYS A 54 20.17 20.84 -14.57
CA LYS A 54 20.52 20.61 -15.99
C LYS A 54 20.79 21.91 -16.73
N GLN A 55 20.02 22.97 -16.44
CA GLN A 55 20.28 24.29 -16.99
C GLN A 55 21.64 24.84 -16.49
N ALA A 56 21.94 24.69 -15.19
CA ALA A 56 23.25 25.09 -14.66
C ALA A 56 24.40 24.27 -15.29
N GLN A 57 24.20 22.96 -15.47
CA GLN A 57 25.15 22.06 -16.14
C GLN A 57 25.44 22.49 -17.59
N SER A 58 24.43 22.98 -18.31
CA SER A 58 24.57 23.48 -19.69
C SER A 58 25.42 24.76 -19.79
N ILE A 59 25.47 25.55 -18.72
CA ILE A 59 26.34 26.72 -18.61
C ILE A 59 27.75 26.28 -18.21
N LYS A 60 27.84 25.43 -17.17
CA LYS A 60 29.09 24.91 -16.65
C LYS A 60 28.88 23.52 -16.06
N MET A 61 29.45 22.51 -16.71
CA MET A 61 29.42 21.14 -16.20
C MET A 61 30.39 21.00 -15.02
N THR A 62 29.86 20.72 -13.84
CA THR A 62 30.61 20.48 -12.61
C THR A 62 30.25 19.12 -12.01
N PRO A 63 31.13 18.53 -11.17
CA PRO A 63 30.77 17.32 -10.41
C PRO A 63 29.46 17.50 -9.64
N GLU A 64 29.25 18.67 -9.02
CA GLU A 64 28.01 19.02 -8.32
C GLU A 64 26.77 18.84 -9.20
N THR A 65 26.75 19.46 -10.38
CA THR A 65 25.59 19.38 -11.29
C THR A 65 25.32 17.96 -11.79
N ARG A 66 26.36 17.15 -12.00
CA ARG A 66 26.23 15.76 -12.47
C ARG A 66 25.73 14.83 -11.35
N THR A 67 26.26 15.00 -10.14
CA THR A 67 25.83 14.24 -8.98
C THR A 67 24.39 14.60 -8.62
N ALA A 68 24.05 15.90 -8.64
CA ALA A 68 22.67 16.37 -8.42
C ALA A 68 21.68 15.71 -9.38
N GLU A 69 22.00 15.68 -10.68
CA GLU A 69 21.15 15.03 -11.68
C GLU A 69 20.89 13.55 -11.35
N THR A 70 21.93 12.81 -10.95
CA THR A 70 21.81 11.39 -10.60
C THR A 70 20.92 11.20 -9.37
N GLN A 71 21.14 11.99 -8.30
CA GLN A 71 20.32 11.93 -7.09
C GLN A 71 18.86 12.30 -7.36
N LEU A 72 18.64 13.35 -8.13
CA LEU A 72 17.30 13.84 -8.45
C LEU A 72 16.54 12.88 -9.36
N SER A 73 17.22 12.16 -10.26
CA SER A 73 16.57 11.11 -11.06
C SER A 73 15.96 10.01 -10.17
N HIS A 74 16.67 9.60 -9.11
CA HIS A 74 16.12 8.65 -8.14
C HIS A 74 15.03 9.27 -7.28
N ALA A 75 15.19 10.52 -6.82
CA ALA A 75 14.16 11.22 -6.06
C ALA A 75 12.85 11.42 -6.86
N ILE A 76 12.93 11.66 -8.18
CA ILE A 76 11.77 11.74 -9.07
C ILE A 76 11.06 10.39 -9.17
N LYS A 77 11.80 9.29 -9.40
CA LYS A 77 11.22 7.94 -9.40
C LYS A 77 10.57 7.58 -8.06
N ALA A 78 11.16 8.04 -6.96
CA ALA A 78 10.59 7.87 -5.64
C ALA A 78 9.28 8.65 -5.49
N GLN A 79 9.23 9.90 -5.97
CA GLN A 79 8.02 10.72 -5.96
C GLN A 79 6.91 10.11 -6.82
N ASP A 80 7.23 9.57 -7.99
CA ASP A 80 6.25 8.88 -8.84
C ASP A 80 5.66 7.66 -8.12
N ALA A 81 6.50 6.91 -7.42
CA ALA A 81 6.04 5.80 -6.57
C ALA A 81 5.22 6.27 -5.36
N VAL A 82 5.47 7.47 -4.81
CA VAL A 82 4.63 8.09 -3.78
C VAL A 82 3.25 8.42 -4.33
N ASP A 83 3.19 8.99 -5.53
CA ASP A 83 1.94 9.37 -6.20
C ASP A 83 1.09 8.12 -6.55
N ASP A 84 1.76 7.00 -6.85
CA ASP A 84 1.14 5.68 -7.07
C ASP A 84 0.85 4.89 -5.77
N GLU A 85 1.08 5.49 -4.59
CA GLU A 85 0.98 4.85 -3.27
C GLU A 85 1.83 3.57 -3.11
N ASN A 86 2.86 3.41 -3.95
CA ASN A 86 3.82 2.32 -3.88
C ASN A 86 4.96 2.67 -2.90
N TRP A 87 4.63 2.61 -1.61
CA TRP A 87 5.51 3.05 -0.52
C TRP A 87 6.86 2.31 -0.47
N HIS A 88 6.86 1.01 -0.80
CA HIS A 88 8.09 0.22 -0.81
C HIS A 88 9.05 0.66 -1.91
N LEU A 89 8.53 0.87 -3.13
CA LEU A 89 9.34 1.35 -4.24
C LEU A 89 9.84 2.78 -3.97
N ALA A 90 8.99 3.65 -3.43
CA ALA A 90 9.37 5.00 -3.04
C ALA A 90 10.53 5.00 -2.02
N GLN A 91 10.42 4.18 -0.97
CA GLN A 91 11.46 4.01 0.04
C GLN A 91 12.79 3.56 -0.59
N SER A 92 12.73 2.55 -1.46
CA SER A 92 13.92 2.04 -2.15
C SER A 92 14.59 3.11 -3.00
N GLN A 93 13.82 3.86 -3.79
CA GLN A 93 14.38 4.88 -4.68
C GLN A 93 14.99 6.06 -3.90
N TYR A 94 14.35 6.52 -2.83
CA TYR A 94 14.95 7.55 -1.96
C TYR A 94 16.24 7.06 -1.29
N ARG A 95 16.32 5.79 -0.88
CA ARG A 95 17.58 5.22 -0.36
C ARG A 95 18.68 5.20 -1.42
N THR A 96 18.36 4.73 -2.63
CA THR A 96 19.34 4.76 -3.74
C THR A 96 19.81 6.18 -4.04
N ALA A 97 18.94 7.19 -3.94
CA ALA A 97 19.32 8.59 -4.11
C ALA A 97 20.31 9.09 -3.03
N LEU A 98 20.24 8.56 -1.81
CA LEU A 98 21.17 8.86 -0.71
C LEU A 98 22.50 8.12 -0.82
N GLU A 99 22.52 7.00 -1.55
CA GLU A 99 23.71 6.16 -1.77
C GLU A 99 24.57 6.61 -2.96
N VAL A 100 24.16 7.66 -3.67
CA VAL A 100 24.96 8.23 -4.78
C VAL A 100 26.27 8.80 -4.23
N ASP A 101 27.38 8.37 -4.83
CA ASP A 101 28.73 8.83 -4.49
C ASP A 101 28.85 10.36 -4.59
N ASP A 102 29.56 10.95 -3.62
CA ASP A 102 29.70 12.41 -3.46
C ASP A 102 28.36 13.16 -3.40
N GLY A 103 27.30 12.50 -2.91
CA GLY A 103 25.95 13.05 -2.81
C GLY A 103 25.90 14.40 -2.13
N LEU A 104 25.15 15.33 -2.72
CA LEU A 104 25.06 16.71 -2.26
C LEU A 104 24.28 16.81 -0.95
N THR A 105 24.91 17.40 0.06
CA THR A 105 24.33 17.47 1.42
C THR A 105 22.93 18.10 1.45
N ASN A 106 22.69 19.17 0.68
CA ASN A 106 21.39 19.82 0.62
C ASN A 106 20.31 18.92 0.00
N ILE A 107 20.67 18.11 -1.00
CA ILE A 107 19.76 17.15 -1.62
C ILE A 107 19.52 15.97 -0.67
N ASN A 108 20.57 15.47 -0.02
CA ASN A 108 20.48 14.40 0.97
C ASN A 108 19.54 14.75 2.13
N SER A 109 19.64 15.95 2.69
CA SER A 109 18.74 16.38 3.76
C SER A 109 17.28 16.41 3.31
N ALA A 110 16.98 16.97 2.14
CA ALA A 110 15.62 17.03 1.62
C ALA A 110 15.07 15.62 1.29
N ILE A 111 15.91 14.72 0.78
CA ILE A 111 15.54 13.31 0.54
C ILE A 111 15.28 12.57 1.85
N GLN A 112 16.10 12.79 2.89
CA GLN A 112 15.87 12.16 4.20
C GLN A 112 14.53 12.58 4.80
N GLU A 113 14.15 13.86 4.65
CA GLU A 113 12.83 14.35 5.06
C GLU A 113 11.69 13.63 4.30
N ALA A 114 11.82 13.51 2.97
CA ALA A 114 10.85 12.79 2.15
C ALA A 114 10.76 11.29 2.52
N LEU A 115 11.92 10.65 2.72
CA LEU A 115 12.03 9.25 3.12
C LEU A 115 11.35 9.00 4.47
N ASN A 116 11.50 9.92 5.42
CA ASN A 116 10.84 9.81 6.73
C ASN A 116 9.31 9.88 6.61
N GLU A 117 8.78 10.74 5.73
CA GLU A 117 7.34 10.75 5.42
C GLU A 117 6.90 9.43 4.78
N VAL A 118 7.62 8.94 3.78
CA VAL A 118 7.32 7.65 3.12
C VAL A 118 7.34 6.48 4.10
N ASN A 119 8.31 6.44 5.02
CA ASN A 119 8.39 5.41 6.06
C ASN A 119 7.14 5.42 6.94
N ARG A 120 6.70 6.61 7.39
CA ARG A 120 5.47 6.75 8.18
C ARG A 120 4.23 6.27 7.42
N LYS A 121 4.13 6.60 6.13
CA LYS A 121 3.01 6.15 5.29
C LYS A 121 3.03 4.64 5.06
N ASN A 122 4.20 4.05 4.81
CA ASN A 122 4.36 2.61 4.66
C ASN A 122 3.92 1.87 5.94
N GLU A 123 4.41 2.30 7.10
CA GLU A 123 4.02 1.70 8.39
C GLU A 123 2.51 1.82 8.65
N ALA A 124 1.90 2.95 8.30
CA ALA A 124 0.46 3.13 8.43
C ALA A 124 -0.32 2.19 7.50
N ALA A 125 0.12 2.04 6.25
CA ALA A 125 -0.48 1.11 5.28
C ALA A 125 -0.35 -0.35 5.72
N GLU A 126 0.82 -0.75 6.24
CA GLU A 126 1.04 -2.09 6.78
C GLU A 126 0.14 -2.38 7.98
N LYS A 127 0.00 -1.44 8.92
CA LYS A 127 -0.92 -1.58 10.06
C LYS A 127 -2.38 -1.70 9.62
N ALA A 128 -2.81 -0.91 8.64
CA ALA A 128 -4.16 -0.98 8.09
C ALA A 128 -4.43 -2.33 7.39
N SER A 129 -3.44 -2.85 6.65
CA SER A 129 -3.50 -4.16 6.02
C SER A 129 -3.61 -5.29 7.05
N GLN A 130 -2.77 -5.27 8.10
CA GLN A 130 -2.82 -6.25 9.19
C GLN A 130 -4.16 -6.23 9.93
N ALA A 131 -4.70 -5.04 10.22
CA ALA A 131 -6.00 -4.89 10.85
C ALA A 131 -7.13 -5.48 9.97
N SER A 132 -7.08 -5.21 8.67
CA SER A 132 -8.05 -5.75 7.70
C SER A 132 -7.97 -7.27 7.60
N ALA A 133 -6.75 -7.83 7.57
CA ALA A 133 -6.53 -9.27 7.58
C ALA A 133 -7.07 -9.91 8.87
N ALA A 134 -6.79 -9.32 10.03
CA ALA A 134 -7.31 -9.80 11.31
C ALA A 134 -8.84 -9.77 11.36
N GLN A 135 -9.47 -8.70 10.85
CA GLN A 135 -10.92 -8.59 10.77
C GLN A 135 -11.53 -9.65 9.83
N ALA A 136 -10.90 -9.91 8.67
CA ALA A 136 -11.33 -10.95 7.75
C ALA A 136 -11.20 -12.36 8.35
N SER A 137 -10.12 -12.63 9.09
CA SER A 137 -9.94 -13.89 9.81
C SER A 137 -10.98 -14.06 10.93
N ALA A 138 -11.26 -13.01 11.69
CA ALA A 138 -12.28 -13.04 12.74
C ALA A 138 -13.69 -13.28 12.17
N ALA A 139 -14.03 -12.61 11.06
CA ALA A 139 -15.30 -12.82 10.37
C ALA A 139 -15.44 -14.26 9.84
N SER A 140 -14.37 -14.82 9.29
CA SER A 140 -14.36 -16.21 8.82
C SER A 140 -14.57 -17.21 9.97
N ALA A 141 -13.89 -16.99 11.10
CA ALA A 141 -14.04 -17.84 12.29
C ALA A 141 -15.47 -17.77 12.86
N ALA A 142 -16.06 -16.58 12.92
CA ALA A 142 -17.44 -16.39 13.39
C ALA A 142 -18.47 -17.08 12.45
N SER A 143 -18.24 -17.02 11.13
CA SER A 143 -19.06 -17.71 10.15
C SER A 143 -18.97 -19.23 10.30
N GLU A 144 -17.76 -19.76 10.51
CA GLU A 144 -17.55 -21.19 10.71
C GLU A 144 -18.21 -21.69 12.01
N SER A 145 -18.14 -20.92 13.10
CA SER A 145 -18.84 -21.27 14.35
C SER A 145 -20.36 -21.29 14.17
N ALA A 146 -20.92 -20.28 13.48
CA ALA A 146 -22.36 -20.22 13.22
C ALA A 146 -22.84 -21.40 12.35
N ALA A 147 -22.05 -21.79 11.34
CA ALA A 147 -22.34 -22.97 10.52
C ALA A 147 -22.33 -24.26 11.35
N ARG A 148 -21.31 -24.45 12.20
CA ARG A 148 -21.21 -25.62 13.10
C ARG A 148 -22.38 -25.70 14.08
N GLU A 149 -22.80 -24.56 14.64
CA GLU A 149 -23.97 -24.49 15.52
C GLU A 149 -25.27 -24.86 14.79
N SER A 150 -25.44 -24.38 13.55
CA SER A 150 -26.60 -24.73 12.71
C SER A 150 -26.66 -26.23 12.43
N TYR A 151 -25.55 -26.86 12.03
CA TYR A 151 -25.50 -28.32 11.82
C TYR A 151 -25.80 -29.10 13.11
N ALA A 152 -25.21 -28.69 14.24
CA ALA A 152 -25.48 -29.33 15.53
C ALA A 152 -26.95 -29.15 15.99
N ALA A 153 -27.59 -28.03 15.67
CA ALA A 153 -29.01 -27.82 15.95
C ALA A 153 -29.89 -28.72 15.07
N GLN A 154 -29.54 -28.88 13.78
CA GLN A 154 -30.24 -29.77 12.85
C GLN A 154 -30.16 -31.23 13.30
N ASP A 155 -28.97 -31.72 13.67
CA ASP A 155 -28.78 -33.09 14.18
C ASP A 155 -29.58 -33.36 15.46
N ARG A 156 -29.64 -32.37 16.37
CA ARG A 156 -30.48 -32.46 17.58
C ARG A 156 -31.96 -32.50 17.25
N ALA A 157 -32.43 -31.69 16.31
CA ALA A 157 -33.82 -31.71 15.88
C ALA A 157 -34.20 -33.07 15.25
N GLU A 158 -33.33 -33.61 14.40
CA GLU A 158 -33.56 -34.91 13.75
C GLU A 158 -33.56 -36.07 14.76
N SER A 159 -32.61 -36.08 15.71
CA SER A 159 -32.57 -37.12 16.75
C SER A 159 -33.77 -37.08 17.69
N MET A 160 -34.24 -35.88 18.06
CA MET A 160 -35.47 -35.71 18.85
C MET A 160 -36.70 -36.18 18.09
N ALA A 161 -36.81 -35.86 16.80
CA ALA A 161 -37.91 -36.34 15.95
C ALA A 161 -37.92 -37.88 15.85
N LYS A 162 -36.75 -38.50 15.65
CA LYS A 162 -36.62 -39.97 15.65
C LYS A 162 -37.01 -40.59 16.99
N LYS A 163 -36.63 -39.96 18.11
CA LYS A 163 -36.99 -40.43 19.46
C LYS A 163 -38.49 -40.31 19.72
N GLN A 164 -39.12 -39.20 19.34
CA GLN A 164 -40.56 -39.03 19.48
C GLN A 164 -41.33 -40.04 18.61
N ALA A 165 -40.87 -40.30 17.39
CA ALA A 165 -41.46 -41.30 16.51
C ALA A 165 -41.35 -42.72 17.11
N SER A 166 -40.20 -43.07 17.70
CA SER A 166 -40.01 -44.38 18.32
C SER A 166 -40.82 -44.54 19.62
N GLU A 167 -40.92 -43.50 20.45
CA GLU A 167 -41.78 -43.49 21.64
C GLU A 167 -43.28 -43.58 21.28
N ALA A 168 -43.72 -42.90 20.23
CA ALA A 168 -45.08 -43.01 19.71
C ALA A 168 -45.39 -44.42 19.19
N ALA A 169 -44.46 -45.02 18.44
CA ALA A 169 -44.57 -46.39 17.95
C ALA A 169 -44.61 -47.41 19.11
N ALA A 170 -43.79 -47.21 20.14
CA ALA A 170 -43.77 -48.05 21.34
C ALA A 170 -45.09 -47.94 22.12
N LYS A 171 -45.64 -46.73 22.30
CA LYS A 171 -46.96 -46.51 22.91
C LYS A 171 -48.07 -47.18 22.11
N ALA A 172 -48.08 -47.05 20.78
CA ALA A 172 -49.06 -47.72 19.93
C ALA A 172 -49.00 -49.25 20.07
N LYS A 173 -47.80 -49.81 20.15
CA LYS A 173 -47.59 -51.25 20.33
C LYS A 173 -48.05 -51.74 21.71
N ALA A 174 -47.78 -50.97 22.78
CA ALA A 174 -48.26 -51.27 24.13
C ALA A 174 -49.79 -51.20 24.25
N HIS A 175 -50.41 -50.20 23.61
CA HIS A 175 -51.87 -50.06 23.60
C HIS A 175 -52.57 -51.19 22.84
N SER A 176 -51.95 -51.73 21.79
CA SER A 176 -52.46 -52.92 21.08
C SER A 176 -52.41 -54.19 21.93
N LYS A 177 -51.43 -54.29 22.84
CA LYS A 177 -51.23 -55.47 23.71
C LYS A 177 -52.16 -55.48 24.92
N SER A 178 -52.57 -54.31 25.40
CA SER A 178 -53.56 -54.17 26.48
C SER A 178 -54.99 -54.54 26.06
N HIS A 179 -55.29 -54.59 24.76
CA HIS A 179 -56.63 -54.94 24.26
C HIS A 179 -56.83 -56.44 23.99
N THR A 180 -55.78 -57.26 24.13
CA THR A 180 -55.82 -58.72 23.88
C THR A 180 -56.10 -59.57 25.13
N ASP A 181 -56.10 -59.01 26.34
CA ASP A 181 -56.33 -59.78 27.58
C ASP A 181 -57.77 -59.73 28.13
N THR A 182 -58.74 -59.18 27.40
CA THR A 182 -60.15 -59.09 27.87
C THR A 182 -61.13 -59.95 27.08
N LYS A 183 -60.72 -61.14 26.60
CA LYS A 183 -61.69 -62.05 25.96
C LYS A 183 -61.36 -63.53 26.09
N THR A 184 -61.36 -64.08 27.32
CA THR A 184 -61.64 -65.51 27.54
C THR A 184 -62.09 -65.76 28.99
N SER A 185 -63.36 -65.51 29.26
CA SER A 185 -64.08 -66.14 30.38
C SER A 185 -65.59 -66.02 30.19
N HIS A 186 -66.15 -66.89 29.34
CA HIS A 186 -67.53 -67.33 29.52
C HIS A 186 -67.59 -68.85 29.37
N THR A 187 -67.62 -69.48 30.53
CA THR A 187 -68.13 -70.83 30.77
C THR A 187 -69.63 -70.87 30.51
N SER A 188 -70.09 -71.86 29.76
CA SER A 188 -71.46 -72.38 29.90
C SER A 188 -71.46 -73.86 29.56
N SER A 189 -71.42 -74.68 30.61
CA SER A 189 -71.80 -76.07 30.63
C SER A 189 -73.27 -76.23 30.28
N THR A 190 -73.61 -77.13 29.36
CA THR A 190 -74.96 -77.71 29.28
C THR A 190 -74.83 -79.19 28.98
N SER A 191 -75.14 -79.98 29.99
CA SER A 191 -75.39 -81.42 29.93
C SER A 191 -76.82 -81.63 29.43
N HIS A 192 -77.03 -82.52 28.47
CA HIS A 192 -78.29 -83.26 28.33
C HIS A 192 -78.04 -84.63 27.71
N SER A 193 -78.50 -85.64 28.44
CA SER A 193 -78.59 -87.05 28.10
C SER A 193 -79.78 -87.34 27.19
N ASP A 194 -79.82 -88.59 26.73
CA ASP A 194 -80.96 -89.38 26.21
C ASP A 194 -81.23 -89.32 24.70
N HIS A 195 -80.74 -90.33 23.96
CA HIS A 195 -81.51 -91.56 23.66
C HIS A 195 -80.64 -92.63 22.97
#